data_AF-A0A8J7AVC1-F1
#
_entry.id   AF-A0A8J7AVC1-F1
#
_cell.length_a   1.000
_cell.length_b   1.000
_cell.length_c   1.000
_cell.angle_alpha   90.00
_cell.angle_beta   90.00
_cell.angle_gamma   90.00
#
_symmetry.space_group_name_H-M   'P 1'
#
loop_
_entity.id
_entity.type
_entity.pdbx_description
1 polymer ?
#
loop_
_entity_poly.entity_id
_entity_poly.type
_entity_poly.pdbx_seq_one_letter_code
_entity_poly.pdbx_strand_id
1 'polypeptide(L)' 'MYSHALVSKKDDPNYQQVSGHVPKELAIRFKQHLAAKDKKLNEGLEEAIAAYLAQEAGKASD' A
#
# COMPACT_ATOMS: atom_id res chain seq x y z
N MET A 1 20.12 -13.42 -26.68
CA MET A 1 20.25 -12.78 -25.36
C MET A 1 18.89 -12.24 -24.98
N TYR A 2 18.14 -12.94 -24.11
CA TYR A 2 16.88 -12.41 -23.58
C TYR A 2 17.17 -11.73 -22.25
N SER A 3 17.49 -10.44 -22.29
CA SER A 3 17.37 -9.59 -21.10
C SER A 3 15.91 -9.21 -20.96
N HIS A 4 15.11 -10.10 -20.36
CA HIS A 4 13.91 -9.63 -19.67
C HIS A 4 14.41 -8.80 -18.49
N ALA A 5 14.57 -7.50 -18.72
CA ALA A 5 14.71 -6.54 -17.65
C ALA A 5 13.52 -6.81 -16.71
N LEU A 6 13.81 -7.34 -15.53
CA LEU A 6 12.86 -7.45 -14.44
C LEU A 6 12.43 -6.00 -14.16
N VAL A 7 11.35 -5.54 -14.81
CA VAL A 7 10.77 -4.23 -14.58
C VAL A 7 10.44 -4.22 -13.10
N SER A 8 11.26 -3.53 -12.33
CA SER A 8 11.02 -3.39 -10.91
C SER A 8 9.72 -2.59 -10.77
N LYS A 9 8.92 -2.80 -9.72
CA LYS A 9 7.68 -2.02 -9.51
C LYS A 9 7.89 -0.50 -9.54
N LYS A 10 9.14 -0.05 -9.38
CA LYS A 10 9.59 1.35 -9.54
C LYS A 10 9.55 1.86 -10.99
N ASP A 11 9.74 0.97 -11.95
CA ASP A 11 9.85 1.26 -13.39
C ASP A 11 8.56 0.91 -14.16
N ASP A 12 7.55 0.39 -13.46
CA ASP A 12 6.23 0.10 -14.03
C ASP A 12 5.36 1.36 -14.03
N PRO A 13 4.88 1.84 -15.20
CA PRO A 13 4.10 3.07 -15.30
C PRO A 13 2.72 2.97 -14.61
N ASN A 14 2.26 1.77 -14.25
CA ASN A 14 1.01 1.56 -13.54
C ASN A 14 1.15 1.68 -12.02
N TYR A 15 2.37 1.84 -11.50
CA TYR A 15 2.63 2.01 -10.07
C TYR A 15 3.13 3.43 -9.77
N GLN A 16 2.60 4.01 -8.70
CA GLN A 16 3.05 5.30 -8.18
C GLN A 16 3.46 5.16 -6.71
N GLN A 17 4.61 5.73 -6.34
CA GLN A 17 5.05 5.79 -4.95
C GLN A 17 4.21 6.81 -4.17
N VAL A 18 3.61 6.39 -3.06
CA VAL A 18 2.92 7.25 -2.11
C VAL A 18 3.82 7.46 -0.89
N SER A 19 4.05 8.72 -0.50
CA SER A 19 4.94 9.08 0.61
C SER A 19 4.30 10.11 1.55
N GLY A 20 4.49 9.95 2.85
CA GLY A 20 4.01 10.86 3.88
C GLY A 20 4.55 10.51 5.27
N HIS A 21 4.40 11.43 6.23
CA HIS A 21 4.75 11.19 7.62
C HIS A 21 3.51 10.76 8.42
N VAL A 22 3.68 9.73 9.25
CA VAL A 22 2.66 9.25 10.19
C VAL A 22 3.28 9.15 11.59
N PRO A 23 2.47 9.17 12.66
CA PRO A 23 2.96 8.90 14.00
C PRO A 23 3.73 7.58 14.06
N LYS A 24 4.90 7.57 14.72
CA LYS A 24 5.79 6.40 14.82
C LYS A 24 5.06 5.17 15.36
N GLU A 25 4.24 5.37 16.38
CA GLU A 25 3.45 4.29 16.98
C GLU A 25 2.46 3.67 15.98
N LEU A 26 1.81 4.49 15.17
CA LEU A 26 0.90 4.01 14.13
C LEU A 26 1.63 3.15 13.10
N ALA A 27 2.80 3.59 12.64
CA ALA A 27 3.62 2.82 11.71
C ALA A 27 4.08 1.47 12.29
N ILE A 28 4.42 1.42 13.59
CA ILE A 28 4.82 0.19 14.27
C ILE A 28 3.64 -0.78 14.34
N ARG A 29 2.49 -0.32 14.83
CA ARG A 29 1.27 -1.15 14.95
C ARG A 29 0.85 -1.69 13.60
N PHE A 30 0.90 -0.86 12.56
CA PHE A 30 0.61 -1.28 11.19
C PHE A 30 1.53 -2.41 10.73
N LYS A 31 2.85 -2.26 10.89
CA LYS A 31 3.82 -3.31 10.51
C LYS A 31 3.64 -4.60 11.31
N GLN A 32 3.37 -4.51 12.60
CA GLN A 32 3.07 -5.68 13.44
C GLN A 32 1.83 -6.42 12.95
N HIS A 33 0.78 -5.68 12.58
CA HIS A 33 -0.44 -6.26 12.04
C HIS A 33 -0.20 -6.99 10.71
N LEU A 34 0.60 -6.41 9.81
CA LEU A 34 0.97 -7.06 8.56
C LEU A 34 1.84 -8.30 8.78
N ALA A 35 2.80 -8.23 9.70
CA ALA A 35 3.65 -9.37 10.07
C ALA A 35 2.83 -10.53 10.64
N ALA A 36 1.83 -10.25 11.49
CA ALA A 36 0.92 -11.25 12.03
C ALA A 36 0.06 -11.93 10.95
N LYS A 37 -0.06 -11.33 9.77
CA LYS A 37 -0.83 -11.82 8.62
C LYS A 37 0.05 -12.35 7.48
N ASP A 38 1.38 -12.42 7.68
CA ASP A 38 2.36 -12.73 6.63
C ASP A 38 2.18 -11.88 5.35
N LYS A 39 1.83 -10.59 5.52
CA LYS A 39 1.60 -9.65 4.42
C LYS A 39 2.78 -8.70 4.24
N LYS A 40 3.08 -8.36 2.98
CA LYS A 40 4.09 -7.34 2.66
C LYS A 40 3.53 -5.94 2.87
N LEU A 41 4.44 -4.99 3.10
CA LEU A 41 4.09 -3.59 3.34
C LEU A 41 3.31 -2.96 2.18
N ASN A 42 3.67 -3.26 0.93
CA ASN A 42 2.96 -2.73 -0.23
C ASN A 42 1.53 -3.24 -0.31
N GLU A 43 1.31 -4.54 -0.07
CA GLU A 43 -0.03 -5.16 -0.06
C GLU A 43 -0.90 -4.53 1.03
N GLY A 44 -0.34 -4.35 2.23
CA GLY A 44 -1.02 -3.66 3.32
C GLY A 44 -1.38 -2.21 2.99
N LEU A 45 -0.49 -1.47 2.32
CA LEU A 45 -0.75 -0.10 1.89
C LEU A 45 -1.85 -0.03 0.82
N GLU A 46 -1.79 -0.92 -0.18
CA GLU A 46 -2.80 -1.03 -1.23
C GLU A 46 -4.20 -1.29 -0.62
N GLU A 47 -4.31 -2.26 0.30
CA GLU A 47 -5.55 -2.56 1.02
C GLU A 47 -6.04 -1.38 1.88
N ALA A 48 -5.15 -0.73 2.63
CA ALA A 48 -5.51 0.38 3.50
C ALA A 48 -6.03 1.59 2.72
N ILE A 49 -5.38 1.92 1.59
CA ILE A 49 -5.78 3.02 0.71
C ILE A 49 -7.13 2.70 0.05
N ALA A 50 -7.30 1.49 -0.47
CA ALA A 50 -8.55 1.06 -1.09
C ALA A 50 -9.73 1.09 -0.10
N ALA A 51 -9.51 0.60 1.13
CA ALA A 51 -10.52 0.61 2.18
C ALA A 51 -10.92 2.03 2.59
N TYR A 52 -9.95 2.94 2.71
CA TYR A 52 -10.22 4.35 3.01
C TYR A 52 -11.07 5.00 1.91
N LEU A 53 -10.69 4.84 0.64
CA LEU A 53 -11.44 5.42 -0.49
C LEU A 53 -12.86 4.85 -0.60
N ALA A 54 -13.03 3.54 -0.40
CA ALA A 54 -14.34 2.90 -0.40
C ALA A 54 -15.24 3.43 0.73
N GLN A 55 -14.67 3.64 1.92
CA GLN A 55 -15.37 4.22 3.05
C GLN A 55 -15.85 5.66 2.74
N GLU A 56 -14.99 6.48 2.13
CA GLU A 56 -15.34 7.85 1.77
C GLU A 56 -16.37 7.92 0.63
N ALA A 57 -16.28 7.04 -0.37
CA ALA A 57 -17.28 6.94 -1.42
C ALA A 57 -18.66 6.52 -0.88
N GLY A 58 -18.69 5.61 0.11
CA GLY A 58 -19.92 5.21 0.80
C GLY A 58 -20.55 6.34 1.63
N LYS A 59 -19.74 7.24 2.20
CA LYS A 59 -20.21 8.41 2.97
C LYS A 59 -20.77 9.55 2.11
N ALA A 60 -20.44 9.60 0.82
CA ALA A 60 -20.96 10.61 -0.10
C ALA A 60 -22.38 10.31 -0.60
N SER A 61 -22.96 9.16 -0.20
CA SER A 61 -24.26 8.67 -0.66
C SER A 61 -25.35 8.67 0.42
N ASP A 62 -25.08 9.27 1.60
CA ASP A 62 -26.03 9.44 2.72
C ASP A 62 -26.32 10.93 2.97
#